data_AF-A0A8S4MMK2-F1
#
_entry.id   AF-A0A8S4MMK2-F1
#
_cell.length_a   1.000
_cell.length_b   1.000
_cell.length_c   1.000
_cell.angle_alpha   90.00
_cell.angle_beta   90.00
_cell.angle_gamma   90.00
#
_symmetry.space_group_name_H-M   'P 1'
#
loop_
_entity.id
_entity.type
_entity.pdbx_description
1 polymer ?
#
loop_
_entity_poly.entity_id
_entity_poly.type
_entity_poly.pdbx_seq_one_letter_code
_entity_poly.pdbx_strand_id
1 'polypeptide(L)'
;MSGQVALLVSPARALVDVPVDIRVAGLSPRQPVTLQARLVEGTDRFQSYAYYRADDSGRVAVGQQPSLGGLYTGVEQMGLFWSMQPSPGQSLGQRLDKENVTTPHLVNISVHEGHVDVMGEDTLPRLAHTCVEWWYMADGVKRMPVKEGRIRGTLFLPPGPGKFPGVLDMYGVLGGLTERRAALLASRGFTALALAYFNYDDLPKDVTDIDLDYFEEATDWLLRQPSVLGPGVGALGISKGGEIALAMAVHLDKVAAVISISSPTVIATAPLPYKDSLLPAAQ
;
A
#
# COMPACT_ATOMS: atom_id res chain seq x y z
N MET A 1 -18.31 -40.65 -2.29
CA MET A 1 -16.94 -40.25 -2.65
C MET A 1 -16.81 -38.77 -2.32
N SER A 2 -16.09 -38.43 -1.25
CA SER A 2 -15.79 -37.02 -0.97
C SER A 2 -14.91 -36.50 -2.11
N GLY A 3 -15.38 -35.48 -2.82
CA GLY A 3 -14.56 -34.78 -3.80
C GLY A 3 -13.37 -34.13 -3.10
N GLN A 4 -12.27 -33.96 -3.83
CA GLN A 4 -11.13 -33.19 -3.34
C GLN A 4 -11.59 -31.75 -3.05
N VAL A 5 -11.31 -31.24 -1.84
CA VAL A 5 -11.63 -29.86 -1.47
C VAL A 5 -10.84 -28.92 -2.37
N ALA A 6 -11.52 -27.94 -2.96
CA ALA A 6 -10.93 -26.95 -3.85
C ALA A 6 -11.06 -25.56 -3.24
N LEU A 7 -9.95 -24.82 -3.18
CA LEU A 7 -9.91 -23.41 -2.82
C LEU A 7 -9.59 -22.60 -4.08
N LEU A 8 -10.50 -21.69 -4.44
CA LEU A 8 -10.38 -20.83 -5.61
C LEU A 8 -10.32 -19.38 -5.16
N VAL A 9 -9.35 -18.63 -5.71
CA VAL A 9 -9.23 -17.19 -5.51
C VAL A 9 -9.13 -16.51 -6.87
N SER A 10 -9.97 -15.51 -7.11
CA SER A 10 -10.02 -14.81 -8.39
C SER A 10 -10.11 -13.29 -8.21
N PRO A 11 -9.25 -12.49 -8.87
CA PRO A 11 -8.10 -12.94 -9.65
C PRO A 11 -6.98 -13.49 -8.74
N ALA A 12 -6.17 -14.43 -9.27
CA ALA A 12 -4.99 -14.96 -8.56
C ALA A 12 -3.83 -13.97 -8.50
N ARG A 13 -3.86 -12.93 -9.35
CA ARG A 13 -2.95 -11.79 -9.40
C ARG A 13 -3.79 -10.53 -9.33
N ALA A 14 -3.61 -9.73 -8.28
CA ALA A 14 -4.38 -8.52 -8.03
C ALA A 14 -3.48 -7.39 -7.55
N LEU A 15 -3.86 -6.14 -7.84
CA LEU A 15 -3.29 -5.01 -7.10
C LEU A 15 -3.80 -5.00 -5.66
N VAL A 16 -3.04 -4.38 -4.75
CA VAL A 16 -3.43 -4.33 -3.33
C VAL A 16 -4.75 -3.60 -3.07
N ASP A 17 -5.17 -2.75 -3.99
CA ASP A 17 -6.41 -1.98 -3.97
C ASP A 17 -7.53 -2.60 -4.84
N VAL A 18 -7.36 -3.85 -5.30
CA VAL A 18 -8.37 -4.61 -6.05
C VAL A 18 -8.88 -5.77 -5.19
N PRO A 19 -10.21 -5.90 -4.97
CA PRO A 19 -10.76 -7.01 -4.21
C PRO A 19 -10.62 -8.34 -4.95
N VAL A 20 -10.48 -9.43 -4.19
CA VAL A 20 -10.48 -10.81 -4.71
C VAL A 20 -11.70 -11.57 -4.20
N ASP A 21 -12.20 -12.51 -4.99
CA ASP A 21 -13.27 -13.44 -4.61
C ASP A 21 -12.65 -14.75 -4.12
N ILE A 22 -13.02 -15.20 -2.92
CA ILE A 22 -12.50 -16.42 -2.30
C ILE A 22 -13.65 -17.42 -2.13
N ARG A 23 -13.49 -18.61 -2.71
CA ARG A 23 -14.47 -19.70 -2.63
C ARG A 23 -13.83 -21.03 -2.28
N VAL A 24 -14.55 -21.81 -1.48
CA VAL A 24 -14.21 -23.20 -1.18
C VAL A 24 -15.35 -24.09 -1.68
N ALA A 25 -15.01 -25.22 -2.29
CA ALA A 25 -15.96 -26.22 -2.74
C ALA A 25 -15.47 -27.64 -2.40
N GLY A 26 -16.36 -28.62 -2.42
CA GLY A 26 -16.03 -30.02 -2.14
C GLY A 26 -15.98 -30.37 -0.65
N LEU A 27 -16.47 -29.49 0.22
CA LEU A 27 -16.64 -29.77 1.65
C LEU A 27 -17.86 -30.68 1.87
N SER A 28 -17.97 -31.28 3.05
CA SER A 28 -19.22 -31.90 3.48
C SER A 28 -20.28 -30.82 3.75
N PRO A 29 -21.58 -31.11 3.54
CA PRO A 29 -22.65 -30.17 3.91
C PRO A 29 -22.49 -29.68 5.34
N ARG A 30 -22.59 -28.36 5.56
CA ARG A 30 -22.49 -27.75 6.89
C ARG A 30 -21.16 -27.97 7.62
N GLN A 31 -20.11 -28.44 6.95
CA GLN A 31 -18.79 -28.66 7.55
C GLN A 31 -18.21 -27.35 8.09
N PRO A 32 -17.76 -27.30 9.36
CA PRO A 32 -17.01 -26.17 9.89
C PRO A 32 -15.59 -26.16 9.32
N VAL A 33 -15.12 -24.98 8.92
CA VAL A 33 -13.75 -24.79 8.41
C VAL A 33 -13.16 -23.47 8.91
N THR A 34 -11.84 -23.42 9.04
CA THR A 34 -11.07 -22.18 9.24
C THR A 34 -10.39 -21.82 7.92
N LEU A 35 -10.61 -20.60 7.44
CA LEU A 35 -9.80 -20.02 6.37
C LEU A 35 -8.69 -19.18 7.01
N GLN A 36 -7.46 -19.37 6.54
CA GLN A 36 -6.28 -18.63 7.00
C GLN A 36 -5.62 -17.92 5.82
N ALA A 37 -5.09 -16.73 6.04
CA ALA A 37 -4.14 -16.10 5.14
C ALA A 37 -2.81 -15.84 5.84
N ARG A 38 -1.70 -16.09 5.14
CA ARG A 38 -0.32 -15.86 5.60
C ARG A 38 0.48 -15.11 4.56
N LEU A 39 1.27 -14.14 5.02
CA LEU A 39 2.18 -13.34 4.21
C LEU A 39 3.54 -13.30 4.90
N VAL A 40 4.60 -13.54 4.12
CA VAL A 40 5.98 -13.37 4.57
C VAL A 40 6.69 -12.38 3.64
N GLU A 41 7.29 -11.34 4.21
CA GLU A 41 8.09 -10.35 3.48
C GLU A 41 9.43 -10.16 4.22
N GLY A 42 10.53 -10.68 3.66
CA GLY A 42 11.80 -10.71 4.39
C GLY A 42 11.70 -11.52 5.69
N THR A 43 11.96 -10.86 6.83
CA THR A 43 11.80 -11.45 8.17
C THR A 43 10.39 -11.34 8.73
N ASP A 44 9.55 -10.55 8.06
CA ASP A 44 8.27 -10.09 8.56
C ASP A 44 7.21 -11.13 8.24
N ARG A 45 6.44 -11.49 9.26
CA ARG A 45 5.43 -12.55 9.16
C ARG A 45 4.09 -12.02 9.63
N PHE A 46 3.10 -12.09 8.75
CA PHE A 46 1.74 -11.65 9.03
C PHE A 46 0.76 -12.78 8.75
N GLN A 47 -0.30 -12.85 9.54
CA GLN A 47 -1.36 -13.82 9.34
C GLN A 47 -2.72 -13.30 9.81
N SER A 48 -3.77 -13.88 9.24
CA SER A 48 -5.14 -13.73 9.68
C SER A 48 -5.89 -15.06 9.56
N TYR A 49 -7.03 -15.15 10.23
CA TYR A 49 -7.93 -16.28 10.05
C TYR A 49 -9.36 -15.93 10.41
N ALA A 50 -10.28 -16.74 9.89
CA ALA A 50 -11.71 -16.61 10.14
C ALA A 50 -12.43 -17.95 10.02
N TYR A 51 -13.47 -18.11 10.83
CA TYR A 51 -14.31 -19.30 10.88
C TYR A 51 -15.46 -19.19 9.89
N TYR A 52 -15.68 -20.26 9.12
CA TYR A 52 -16.80 -20.38 8.20
C TYR A 52 -17.49 -21.72 8.36
N ARG A 53 -18.71 -21.82 7.82
CA ARG A 53 -19.45 -23.08 7.74
C ARG A 53 -19.94 -23.24 6.31
N ALA A 54 -19.65 -24.38 5.71
CA ALA A 54 -20.14 -24.69 4.37
C ALA A 54 -21.69 -24.64 4.31
N ASP A 55 -22.23 -24.30 3.16
CA ASP A 55 -23.66 -24.47 2.90
C ASP A 55 -24.05 -25.95 2.74
N ASP A 56 -25.33 -26.20 2.43
CA ASP A 56 -25.85 -27.57 2.22
C ASP A 56 -25.26 -28.25 0.97
N SER A 57 -24.65 -27.48 0.07
CA SER A 57 -23.95 -27.97 -1.12
C SER A 57 -22.44 -28.16 -0.89
N GLY A 58 -21.94 -27.95 0.33
CA GLY A 58 -20.53 -28.11 0.66
C GLY A 58 -19.65 -26.97 0.15
N ARG A 59 -20.19 -25.74 0.11
CA ARG A 59 -19.47 -24.55 -0.40
C ARG A 59 -19.33 -23.46 0.64
N VAL A 60 -18.21 -22.74 0.58
CA VAL A 60 -18.01 -21.46 1.26
C VAL A 60 -17.76 -20.37 0.23
N ALA A 61 -18.45 -19.23 0.35
CA ALA A 61 -18.21 -18.04 -0.46
C ALA A 61 -17.99 -16.84 0.46
N VAL A 62 -16.73 -16.42 0.62
CA VAL A 62 -16.31 -15.46 1.65
C VAL A 62 -17.03 -14.12 1.55
N GLY A 63 -17.23 -13.60 0.33
CA GLY A 63 -17.95 -12.34 0.11
C GLY A 63 -19.47 -12.41 0.25
N GLN A 64 -20.04 -13.57 0.60
CA GLN A 64 -21.50 -13.78 0.67
C GLN A 64 -21.94 -14.42 1.99
N GLN A 65 -21.04 -15.07 2.70
CA GLN A 65 -21.32 -15.77 3.95
C GLN A 65 -20.57 -15.10 5.10
N PRO A 66 -21.19 -14.95 6.27
CA PRO A 66 -20.55 -14.31 7.39
C PRO A 66 -19.43 -15.20 7.96
N SER A 67 -18.30 -14.59 8.28
CA SER A 67 -17.38 -15.19 9.23
C SER A 67 -18.04 -15.27 10.61
N LEU A 68 -17.89 -16.44 11.26
CA LEU A 68 -18.50 -16.79 12.53
C LEU A 68 -17.58 -16.51 13.74
N GLY A 69 -16.34 -16.04 13.50
CA GLY A 69 -15.33 -15.81 14.52
C GLY A 69 -13.91 -15.83 13.94
N GLY A 70 -12.91 -15.68 14.80
CA GLY A 70 -11.52 -15.47 14.41
C GLY A 70 -11.13 -13.99 14.54
N LEU A 71 -10.35 -13.46 13.60
CA LEU A 71 -9.90 -12.05 13.67
C LEU A 71 -10.92 -11.04 13.15
N TYR A 72 -12.02 -11.50 12.56
CA TYR A 72 -13.15 -10.68 12.14
C TYR A 72 -14.43 -11.53 12.13
N THR A 73 -15.59 -10.87 12.02
CA THR A 73 -16.92 -11.51 11.89
C THR A 73 -17.74 -10.75 10.85
N GLY A 74 -18.81 -11.37 10.34
CA GLY A 74 -19.68 -10.75 9.32
C GLY A 74 -19.23 -11.02 7.89
N VAL A 75 -19.94 -10.44 6.92
CA VAL A 75 -19.69 -10.65 5.49
C VAL A 75 -18.62 -9.67 5.03
N GLU A 76 -17.36 -10.11 5.11
CA GLU A 76 -16.18 -9.28 4.87
C GLU A 76 -15.32 -9.90 3.78
N GLN A 77 -15.57 -9.55 2.50
CA GLN A 77 -14.90 -10.17 1.35
C GLN A 77 -13.36 -10.11 1.44
N MET A 78 -12.82 -8.98 1.89
CA MET A 78 -11.38 -8.77 2.06
C MET A 78 -10.91 -8.94 3.51
N GLY A 79 -11.75 -9.56 4.37
CA GLY A 79 -11.50 -9.80 5.79
C GLY A 79 -10.14 -10.42 6.06
N LEU A 80 -9.76 -11.46 5.30
CA LEU A 80 -8.46 -12.12 5.44
C LEU A 80 -7.26 -11.21 5.12
N PHE A 81 -7.43 -10.16 4.31
CA PHE A 81 -6.33 -9.26 3.93
C PHE A 81 -6.17 -8.12 4.92
N TRP A 82 -7.26 -7.40 5.24
CA TRP A 82 -7.15 -6.22 6.11
C TRP A 82 -6.97 -6.59 7.59
N SER A 83 -7.41 -7.77 8.03
CA SER A 83 -7.28 -8.22 9.43
C SER A 83 -5.95 -8.90 9.73
N MET A 84 -5.01 -8.93 8.78
CA MET A 84 -3.68 -9.46 9.02
C MET A 84 -3.00 -8.72 10.17
N GLN A 85 -2.46 -9.49 11.10
CA GLN A 85 -1.66 -9.00 12.20
C GLN A 85 -0.29 -9.70 12.21
N PRO A 86 0.74 -9.12 12.86
CA PRO A 86 2.01 -9.79 13.03
C PRO A 86 1.84 -11.16 13.67
N SER A 87 2.50 -12.18 13.13
CA SER A 87 2.48 -13.54 13.67
C SER A 87 3.12 -13.60 15.06
N PRO A 88 2.80 -14.60 15.91
CA PRO A 88 3.45 -14.78 17.21
C PRO A 88 4.98 -14.74 17.10
N GLY A 89 5.63 -14.00 18.00
CA GLY A 89 7.08 -13.78 18.01
C GLY A 89 7.56 -12.63 17.12
N GLN A 90 6.67 -11.93 16.42
CA GLN A 90 6.97 -10.68 15.73
C GLN A 90 6.87 -9.47 16.68
N SER A 91 7.48 -8.35 16.29
CA SER A 91 7.53 -7.15 17.14
C SER A 91 6.15 -6.50 17.26
N LEU A 92 5.82 -6.01 18.46
CA LEU A 92 4.63 -5.20 18.67
C LEU A 92 4.68 -3.93 17.81
N GLY A 93 3.58 -3.64 17.11
CA GLY A 93 3.48 -2.47 16.24
C GLY A 93 4.21 -2.59 14.89
N GLN A 94 4.70 -3.78 14.55
CA GLN A 94 5.33 -4.04 13.26
C GLN A 94 4.36 -3.75 12.11
N ARG A 95 4.83 -2.98 11.14
CA ARG A 95 4.04 -2.56 9.97
C ARG A 95 4.44 -3.41 8.79
N LEU A 96 3.46 -3.88 8.03
CA LEU A 96 3.73 -4.47 6.72
C LEU A 96 4.28 -3.38 5.78
N ASP A 97 5.52 -3.55 5.36
CA ASP A 97 6.16 -2.71 4.36
C ASP A 97 6.43 -3.48 3.07
N LYS A 98 6.60 -2.74 1.98
CA LYS A 98 7.08 -3.28 0.71
C LYS A 98 8.18 -2.37 0.19
N GLU A 99 9.42 -2.82 0.37
CA GLU A 99 10.59 -2.10 -0.12
C GLU A 99 10.66 -2.13 -1.66
N ASN A 100 10.46 -3.31 -2.26
CA ASN A 100 10.52 -3.47 -3.70
C ASN A 100 9.12 -3.63 -4.32
N VAL A 101 8.54 -2.54 -4.81
CA VAL A 101 7.22 -2.53 -5.44
C VAL A 101 7.14 -3.31 -6.77
N THR A 102 8.27 -3.76 -7.32
CA THR A 102 8.34 -4.54 -8.57
C THR A 102 8.13 -6.04 -8.36
N THR A 103 7.94 -6.48 -7.11
CA THR A 103 7.58 -7.86 -6.76
C THR A 103 6.25 -7.88 -6.00
N PRO A 104 5.49 -8.98 -6.00
CA PRO A 104 4.27 -9.07 -5.23
C PRO A 104 4.57 -9.37 -3.76
N HIS A 105 3.59 -9.14 -2.90
CA HIS A 105 3.44 -9.98 -1.71
C HIS A 105 2.79 -11.31 -2.12
N LEU A 106 3.30 -12.42 -1.56
CA LEU A 106 2.72 -13.74 -1.75
C LEU A 106 1.81 -14.06 -0.56
N VAL A 107 0.50 -14.04 -0.79
CA VAL A 107 -0.50 -14.35 0.24
C VAL A 107 -0.94 -15.80 0.08
N ASN A 108 -0.48 -16.66 0.98
CA ASN A 108 -0.89 -18.05 1.04
C ASN A 108 -2.24 -18.14 1.77
N ILE A 109 -3.25 -18.67 1.10
CA ILE A 109 -4.57 -18.91 1.68
C ILE A 109 -4.77 -20.41 1.84
N SER A 110 -5.17 -20.85 3.03
CA SER A 110 -5.43 -22.26 3.35
C SER A 110 -6.78 -22.47 3.99
N VAL A 111 -7.32 -23.68 3.80
CA VAL A 111 -8.54 -24.16 4.45
C VAL A 111 -8.16 -25.29 5.40
N HIS A 112 -8.60 -25.18 6.66
CA HIS A 112 -8.41 -26.19 7.70
C HIS A 112 -9.76 -26.75 8.13
N GLU A 113 -9.78 -28.01 8.56
CA GLU A 113 -10.98 -28.65 9.10
C GLU A 113 -11.28 -28.14 10.51
N GLY A 114 -12.57 -27.86 10.79
CA GLY A 114 -13.03 -27.38 12.08
C GLY A 114 -12.89 -25.87 12.26
N HIS A 115 -13.31 -25.38 13.43
CA HIS A 115 -13.07 -24.02 13.89
C HIS A 115 -11.87 -24.05 14.83
N VAL A 116 -10.68 -24.05 14.24
CA VAL A 116 -9.40 -24.15 14.95
C VAL A 116 -8.68 -22.81 14.95
N ASP A 117 -8.07 -22.46 16.08
CA ASP A 117 -7.13 -21.35 16.13
C ASP A 117 -5.83 -21.78 15.44
N VAL A 118 -5.45 -21.02 14.42
CA VAL A 118 -4.30 -21.30 13.55
C VAL A 118 -3.13 -20.35 13.81
N MET A 119 -3.24 -19.50 14.83
CA MET A 119 -2.24 -18.49 15.15
C MET A 119 -0.94 -19.13 15.65
N GLY A 120 0.11 -19.06 14.83
CA GLY A 120 1.43 -19.59 15.19
C GLY A 120 1.55 -21.10 15.00
N GLU A 121 0.53 -21.75 14.45
CA GLU A 121 0.52 -23.18 14.17
C GLU A 121 0.81 -23.48 12.70
N ASP A 122 2.05 -23.82 12.38
CA ASP A 122 2.49 -24.09 11.01
C ASP A 122 2.20 -25.51 10.51
N THR A 123 1.78 -26.41 11.41
CA THR A 123 1.72 -27.86 11.12
C THR A 123 0.31 -28.40 10.89
N LEU A 124 -0.72 -27.58 11.05
CA LEU A 124 -2.10 -28.02 10.89
C LEU A 124 -2.38 -28.56 9.48
N PRO A 125 -3.00 -29.74 9.33
CA PRO A 125 -3.39 -30.28 8.04
C PRO A 125 -4.25 -29.27 7.25
N ARG A 126 -3.95 -29.15 5.96
CA ARG A 126 -4.66 -28.26 5.03
C ARG A 126 -5.53 -29.10 4.12
N LEU A 127 -6.83 -28.83 4.09
CA LEU A 127 -7.77 -29.43 3.14
C LEU A 127 -7.51 -28.96 1.72
N ALA A 128 -7.17 -27.68 1.57
CA ALA A 128 -6.75 -27.05 0.32
C ALA A 128 -5.91 -25.80 0.63
N HIS A 129 -5.09 -25.37 -0.33
CA HIS A 129 -4.38 -24.10 -0.26
C HIS A 129 -4.13 -23.54 -1.65
N THR A 130 -3.91 -22.23 -1.73
CA THR A 130 -3.49 -21.52 -2.94
C THR A 130 -2.66 -20.30 -2.56
N CYS A 131 -2.01 -19.67 -3.53
CA CYS A 131 -1.24 -18.45 -3.34
C CYS A 131 -1.81 -17.35 -4.25
N VAL A 132 -1.97 -16.14 -3.69
CA VAL A 132 -2.38 -14.93 -4.40
C VAL A 132 -1.18 -14.01 -4.52
N GLU A 133 -0.90 -13.53 -5.72
CA GLU A 133 0.06 -12.46 -5.92
C GLU A 133 -0.62 -11.10 -5.71
N TRP A 134 -0.16 -10.36 -4.71
CA TRP A 134 -0.74 -9.08 -4.29
C TRP A 134 0.25 -7.93 -4.57
N TRP A 135 -0.03 -7.14 -5.60
CA TRP A 135 0.92 -6.24 -6.26
C TRP A 135 0.70 -4.75 -5.91
N TYR A 136 1.78 -3.99 -5.76
CA TYR A 136 1.71 -2.52 -5.71
C TYR A 136 1.86 -1.85 -7.09
N MET A 137 2.43 -2.56 -8.07
CA MET A 137 2.72 -2.04 -9.39
C MET A 137 2.06 -2.92 -10.46
N ALA A 138 1.20 -2.32 -11.28
CA ALA A 138 0.54 -3.01 -12.37
C ALA A 138 1.49 -3.32 -13.54
N ASP A 139 1.09 -4.28 -14.36
CA ASP A 139 1.81 -4.62 -15.59
C ASP A 139 1.89 -3.40 -16.53
N GLY A 140 3.09 -3.18 -17.07
CA GLY A 140 3.37 -2.07 -18.00
C GLY A 140 3.65 -0.72 -17.33
N VAL A 141 3.46 -0.57 -16.02
CA VAL A 141 3.95 0.61 -15.28
C VAL A 141 5.47 0.62 -15.30
N LYS A 142 6.07 1.75 -15.67
CA LYS A 142 7.52 1.91 -15.68
C LYS A 142 7.97 2.56 -14.37
N ARG A 143 8.99 1.98 -13.75
CA ARG A 143 9.68 2.51 -12.58
C ARG A 143 11.02 3.12 -13.00
N MET A 144 11.24 4.40 -12.73
CA MET A 144 12.44 5.13 -13.13
C MET A 144 13.04 5.87 -11.93
N PRO A 145 14.14 5.40 -11.34
CA PRO A 145 14.85 6.15 -10.31
C PRO A 145 15.27 7.53 -10.83
N VAL A 146 15.14 8.55 -9.98
CA VAL A 146 15.43 9.95 -10.30
C VAL A 146 16.58 10.44 -9.44
N LYS A 147 17.65 10.88 -10.11
CA LYS A 147 18.80 11.55 -9.51
C LYS A 147 19.22 12.70 -10.43
N GLU A 148 18.49 13.82 -10.36
CA GLU A 148 18.72 15.00 -11.21
C GLU A 148 18.76 16.27 -10.36
N GLY A 149 19.86 17.03 -10.43
CA GLY A 149 20.08 18.16 -9.52
C GLY A 149 20.03 17.70 -8.06
N ARG A 150 19.24 18.40 -7.23
CA ARG A 150 18.97 18.01 -5.84
C ARG A 150 17.92 16.89 -5.71
N ILE A 151 17.09 16.67 -6.72
CA ILE A 151 15.90 15.81 -6.64
C ILE A 151 16.29 14.35 -6.51
N ARG A 152 15.76 13.69 -5.47
CA ARG A 152 15.88 12.24 -5.28
C ARG A 152 14.51 11.61 -5.13
N GLY A 153 14.27 10.53 -5.86
CA GLY A 153 13.00 9.83 -5.82
C GLY A 153 12.88 8.76 -6.89
N THR A 154 11.66 8.35 -7.17
CA THR A 154 11.34 7.39 -8.23
C THR A 154 10.10 7.86 -8.98
N LEU A 155 10.24 8.05 -10.28
CA LEU A 155 9.14 8.37 -11.18
C LEU A 155 8.47 7.07 -11.65
N PHE A 156 7.15 7.01 -11.49
CA PHE A 156 6.30 5.95 -12.01
C PHE A 156 5.46 6.47 -13.16
N LEU A 157 5.52 5.76 -14.29
CA LEU A 157 4.78 6.11 -15.51
C LEU A 157 3.71 5.06 -15.79
N PRO A 158 2.44 5.46 -16.00
CA PRO A 158 1.41 4.57 -16.48
C PRO A 158 1.78 3.99 -17.87
N PRO A 159 1.27 2.80 -18.22
CA PRO A 159 1.39 2.29 -19.59
C PRO A 159 0.59 3.16 -20.57
N GLY A 160 1.05 3.21 -21.82
CA GLY A 160 0.38 3.92 -22.92
C GLY A 160 1.09 5.21 -23.36
N PRO A 161 0.52 5.92 -24.35
CA PRO A 161 1.18 7.05 -25.00
C PRO A 161 1.22 8.34 -24.16
N GLY A 162 0.45 8.41 -23.06
CA GLY A 162 0.28 9.65 -22.29
C GLY A 162 -0.43 10.75 -23.07
N LYS A 163 -0.49 11.99 -22.57
CA LYS A 163 0.02 12.47 -21.26
C LYS A 163 -0.92 12.11 -20.10
N PHE A 164 -0.40 12.09 -18.88
CA PHE A 164 -1.10 11.75 -17.65
C PHE A 164 -1.01 12.88 -16.62
N PRO A 165 -2.00 13.05 -15.72
CA PRO A 165 -1.88 14.00 -14.62
C PRO A 165 -0.67 13.66 -13.74
N GLY A 166 0.13 14.69 -13.40
CA GLY A 166 1.34 14.56 -12.58
C GLY A 166 1.03 14.67 -11.09
N VAL A 167 1.64 13.83 -10.26
CA VAL A 167 1.49 13.86 -8.79
C VAL A 167 2.85 13.76 -8.11
N LEU A 168 3.14 14.66 -7.18
CA LEU A 168 4.21 14.50 -6.20
C LEU A 168 3.67 13.73 -4.99
N ASP A 169 4.30 12.61 -4.64
CA ASP A 169 3.91 11.73 -3.56
C ASP A 169 4.94 11.77 -2.41
N MET A 170 4.52 12.23 -1.23
CA MET A 170 5.39 12.48 -0.08
C MET A 170 4.93 11.74 1.18
N TYR A 171 5.87 11.09 1.86
CA TYR A 171 5.65 10.41 3.13
C TYR A 171 6.04 11.28 4.33
N GLY A 172 5.96 10.73 5.54
CA GLY A 172 6.17 11.47 6.80
C GLY A 172 7.61 11.42 7.33
N VAL A 173 7.74 11.65 8.63
CA VAL A 173 9.02 11.84 9.36
C VAL A 173 9.94 10.62 9.49
N LEU A 174 9.61 9.48 8.86
CA LEU A 174 10.54 8.34 8.84
C LEU A 174 11.72 8.56 7.87
N GLY A 175 11.57 9.49 6.92
CA GLY A 175 12.56 9.74 5.87
C GLY A 175 12.68 8.57 4.89
N GLY A 176 13.76 8.55 4.14
CA GLY A 176 13.94 7.54 3.10
C GLY A 176 13.03 7.79 1.89
N LEU A 177 12.79 6.72 1.13
CA LEU A 177 11.93 6.75 -0.06
C LEU A 177 10.89 5.63 0.03
N THR A 178 9.61 5.99 0.05
CA THR A 178 8.50 5.02 -0.01
C THR A 178 7.82 5.10 -1.37
N GLU A 179 7.76 3.98 -2.08
CA GLU A 179 7.29 3.94 -3.48
C GLU A 179 5.88 3.39 -3.65
N ARG A 180 5.34 2.71 -2.62
CA ARG A 180 4.09 1.94 -2.67
C ARG A 180 2.91 2.72 -3.24
N ARG A 181 2.69 3.95 -2.76
CA ARG A 181 1.55 4.78 -3.15
C ARG A 181 1.72 5.38 -4.54
N ALA A 182 2.91 5.85 -4.89
CA ALA A 182 3.22 6.31 -6.25
C ALA A 182 3.08 5.19 -7.31
N ALA A 183 3.53 3.97 -7.01
CA ALA A 183 3.37 2.82 -7.91
C ALA A 183 1.89 2.48 -8.16
N LEU A 184 1.06 2.55 -7.12
CA LEU A 184 -0.40 2.38 -7.24
C LEU A 184 -1.04 3.51 -8.03
N LEU A 185 -0.66 4.77 -7.79
CA LEU A 185 -1.16 5.91 -8.56
C LEU A 185 -0.85 5.77 -10.05
N ALA A 186 0.35 5.32 -10.41
CA ALA A 186 0.70 5.05 -11.81
C ALA A 186 -0.09 3.89 -12.40
N SER A 187 -0.40 2.88 -11.60
CA SER A 187 -1.32 1.80 -11.97
C SER A 187 -2.76 2.29 -12.20
N ARG A 188 -3.09 3.50 -11.73
CA ARG A 188 -4.39 4.19 -11.90
C ARG A 188 -4.34 5.38 -12.86
N GLY A 189 -3.28 5.52 -13.65
CA GLY A 189 -3.23 6.51 -14.74
C GLY A 189 -2.63 7.87 -14.36
N PHE A 190 -1.87 7.96 -13.28
CA PHE A 190 -1.12 9.17 -12.90
C PHE A 190 0.38 9.02 -13.14
N THR A 191 1.05 10.02 -13.70
CA THR A 191 2.52 10.07 -13.59
C THR A 191 2.87 10.51 -12.18
N ALA A 192 3.41 9.61 -11.37
CA ALA A 192 3.62 9.84 -9.94
C ALA A 192 5.11 9.83 -9.61
N LEU A 193 5.59 10.87 -8.94
CA LEU A 193 6.95 10.94 -8.40
C LEU A 193 6.89 10.67 -6.89
N ALA A 194 7.35 9.49 -6.47
CA ALA A 194 7.69 9.26 -5.08
C ALA A 194 8.90 10.14 -4.74
N LEU A 195 8.71 11.16 -3.91
CA LEU A 195 9.72 12.17 -3.61
C LEU A 195 10.32 11.92 -2.22
N ALA A 196 11.61 11.60 -2.18
CA ALA A 196 12.38 11.67 -0.94
C ALA A 196 12.81 13.13 -0.71
N TYR A 197 12.92 13.54 0.56
CA TYR A 197 13.32 14.92 0.89
C TYR A 197 14.28 15.01 2.09
N PHE A 198 14.52 13.91 2.82
CA PHE A 198 15.59 13.79 3.81
C PHE A 198 15.87 12.30 4.11
N ASN A 199 16.98 12.03 4.78
CA ASN A 199 17.46 10.71 5.19
C ASN A 199 17.46 9.67 4.03
N TYR A 200 17.84 10.11 2.83
CA TYR A 200 17.90 9.27 1.64
C TYR A 200 19.03 9.72 0.73
N ASP A 201 19.92 8.80 0.33
CA ASP A 201 21.08 9.10 -0.52
C ASP A 201 21.93 10.27 0.05
N ASP A 202 22.12 11.32 -0.74
CA ASP A 202 22.88 12.54 -0.44
C ASP A 202 21.99 13.71 0.05
N LEU A 203 20.72 13.47 0.37
CA LEU A 203 19.83 14.46 0.99
C LEU A 203 20.20 14.73 2.46
N PRO A 204 19.70 15.85 3.05
CA PRO A 204 19.87 16.16 4.46
C PRO A 204 19.51 14.99 5.37
N LYS A 205 20.17 14.89 6.53
CA LYS A 205 19.92 13.78 7.47
C LYS A 205 18.72 14.03 8.38
N ASP A 206 18.44 15.29 8.69
CA ASP A 206 17.32 15.67 9.54
C ASP A 206 16.20 16.32 8.73
N VAL A 207 14.97 16.13 9.19
CA VAL A 207 13.76 16.73 8.62
C VAL A 207 13.71 18.24 8.87
N THR A 208 14.46 18.77 9.83
CA THR A 208 14.56 20.21 10.10
C THR A 208 15.39 20.98 9.08
N ASP A 209 16.19 20.27 8.28
CA ASP A 209 17.15 20.86 7.35
C ASP A 209 16.62 20.92 5.90
N ILE A 210 15.29 20.94 5.74
CA ILE A 210 14.61 20.96 4.44
C ILE A 210 14.16 22.38 4.09
N ASP A 211 14.13 22.69 2.80
CA ASP A 211 13.69 23.98 2.26
C ASP A 211 12.53 23.81 1.27
N LEU A 212 11.66 24.81 1.15
CA LEU A 212 10.53 24.76 0.23
C LEU A 212 10.97 24.88 -1.25
N ASP A 213 12.13 25.50 -1.51
CA ASP A 213 12.73 25.59 -2.86
C ASP A 213 12.98 24.21 -3.46
N TYR A 214 13.36 23.20 -2.65
CA TYR A 214 13.50 21.80 -3.09
C TYR A 214 12.21 21.25 -3.71
N PHE A 215 11.06 21.57 -3.11
CA PHE A 215 9.76 21.09 -3.58
C PHE A 215 9.27 21.90 -4.80
N GLU A 216 9.65 23.18 -4.91
CA GLU A 216 9.46 23.98 -6.14
C GLU A 216 10.27 23.39 -7.30
N GLU A 217 11.55 23.04 -7.08
CA GLU A 217 12.41 22.35 -8.06
C GLU A 217 11.79 21.02 -8.52
N ALA A 218 11.31 20.19 -7.59
CA ALA A 218 10.67 18.92 -7.90
C ALA A 218 9.36 19.10 -8.70
N THR A 219 8.57 20.12 -8.37
CA THR A 219 7.34 20.48 -9.10
C THR A 219 7.66 20.86 -10.54
N ASP A 220 8.66 21.72 -10.74
CA ASP A 220 9.10 22.19 -12.04
C ASP A 220 9.72 21.09 -12.89
N TRP A 221 10.49 20.21 -12.27
CA TRP A 221 11.04 19.03 -12.92
C TRP A 221 9.95 18.07 -13.38
N LEU A 222 8.94 17.81 -12.53
CA LEU A 222 7.84 16.91 -12.87
C LEU A 222 7.01 17.47 -14.04
N LEU A 223 6.71 18.77 -14.04
CA LEU A 223 5.97 19.42 -15.13
C LEU A 223 6.71 19.39 -16.48
N ARG A 224 8.04 19.36 -16.46
CA ARG A 224 8.84 19.23 -17.69
C ARG A 224 8.84 17.83 -18.28
N GLN A 225 8.37 16.82 -17.55
CA GLN A 225 8.37 15.45 -18.06
C GLN A 225 7.41 15.30 -19.24
N PRO A 226 7.83 14.68 -20.36
CA PRO A 226 6.98 14.53 -21.54
C PRO A 226 5.68 13.77 -21.28
N SER A 227 5.66 12.90 -20.26
CA SER A 227 4.48 12.15 -19.84
C SER A 227 3.47 12.95 -19.04
N VAL A 228 3.80 14.16 -18.54
CA VAL A 228 2.93 14.93 -17.65
C VAL A 228 2.06 15.91 -18.43
N LEU A 229 0.76 15.91 -18.10
CA LEU A 229 -0.29 16.68 -18.78
C LEU A 229 -0.14 18.20 -18.58
N GLY A 230 0.19 18.64 -17.36
CA GLY A 230 0.16 20.05 -16.97
C GLY A 230 -1.26 20.63 -16.90
N PRO A 231 -1.42 21.95 -16.68
CA PRO A 231 -0.38 22.96 -16.45
C PRO A 231 0.21 22.95 -15.03
N GLY A 232 -0.41 22.23 -14.09
CA GLY A 232 0.06 22.06 -12.71
C GLY A 232 0.13 20.58 -12.33
N VAL A 233 0.57 20.32 -11.10
CA VAL A 233 0.66 18.97 -10.51
C VAL A 233 -0.24 18.85 -9.28
N GLY A 234 -0.64 17.63 -8.97
CA GLY A 234 -1.16 17.31 -7.64
C GLY A 234 -0.02 17.14 -6.65
N ALA A 235 -0.23 17.51 -5.39
CA ALA A 235 0.65 17.14 -4.27
C ALA A 235 -0.14 16.26 -3.28
N LEU A 236 0.35 15.04 -3.08
CA LEU A 236 -0.22 14.06 -2.16
C LEU A 236 0.77 13.81 -1.02
N GLY A 237 0.31 14.02 0.21
CA GLY A 237 1.16 13.88 1.38
C GLY A 237 0.46 13.23 2.56
N ILE A 238 1.22 12.47 3.35
CA ILE A 238 0.78 11.93 4.65
C ILE A 238 1.66 12.45 5.77
N SER A 239 1.06 12.82 6.91
CA SER A 239 1.78 13.36 8.07
C SER A 239 2.64 14.57 7.66
N LYS A 240 3.95 14.59 7.92
CA LYS A 240 4.85 15.68 7.50
C LYS A 240 4.80 15.95 5.99
N GLY A 241 4.65 14.92 5.14
CA GLY A 241 4.51 15.11 3.70
C GLY A 241 3.24 15.89 3.32
N GLY A 242 2.15 15.75 4.08
CA GLY A 242 0.92 16.50 3.82
C GLY A 242 0.94 17.92 4.40
N GLU A 243 1.74 18.17 5.44
CA GLU A 243 2.09 19.52 5.88
C GLU A 243 2.85 20.27 4.78
N ILE A 244 3.88 19.62 4.22
CA ILE A 244 4.65 20.15 3.09
C ILE A 244 3.74 20.40 1.88
N ALA A 245 2.85 19.45 1.54
CA ALA A 245 1.91 19.63 0.43
C ALA A 245 0.99 20.84 0.62
N LEU A 246 0.54 21.12 1.85
CA LEU A 246 -0.24 22.31 2.17
C LEU A 246 0.59 23.59 2.03
N ALA A 247 1.85 23.60 2.51
CA ALA A 247 2.76 24.73 2.32
C ALA A 247 3.02 25.00 0.83
N MET A 248 3.22 23.94 0.03
CA MET A 248 3.36 24.05 -1.42
C MET A 248 2.13 24.68 -2.07
N ALA A 249 0.91 24.34 -1.67
CA ALA A 249 -0.29 24.97 -2.23
C ALA A 249 -0.44 26.46 -1.90
N VAL A 250 0.12 26.91 -0.78
CA VAL A 250 0.08 28.33 -0.40
C VAL A 250 1.12 29.15 -1.19
N HIS A 251 2.26 28.54 -1.50
CA HIS A 251 3.43 29.28 -1.99
C HIS A 251 3.80 28.99 -3.46
N LEU A 252 3.34 27.88 -4.04
CA LEU A 252 3.69 27.44 -5.39
C LEU A 252 2.48 27.44 -6.32
N ASP A 253 2.44 28.38 -7.27
CA ASP A 253 1.33 28.55 -8.23
C ASP A 253 1.08 27.32 -9.14
N LYS A 254 2.06 26.41 -9.22
CA LYS A 254 2.06 25.21 -10.06
C LYS A 254 1.40 24.00 -9.39
N VAL A 255 0.96 24.12 -8.15
CA VAL A 255 0.20 23.08 -7.45
C VAL A 255 -1.30 23.26 -7.72
N ALA A 256 -1.85 22.34 -8.51
CA ALA A 256 -3.25 22.40 -8.95
C ALA A 256 -4.23 21.79 -7.92
N ALA A 257 -3.77 20.84 -7.11
CA ALA A 257 -4.58 20.18 -6.09
C ALA A 257 -3.70 19.59 -4.98
N VAL A 258 -4.24 19.54 -3.76
CA VAL A 258 -3.58 18.91 -2.60
C VAL A 258 -4.46 17.84 -1.98
N ILE A 259 -3.85 16.71 -1.64
CA ILE A 259 -4.42 15.69 -0.76
C ILE A 259 -3.51 15.58 0.46
N SER A 260 -4.03 15.95 1.62
CA SER A 260 -3.32 15.95 2.90
C SER A 260 -3.95 14.92 3.84
N ILE A 261 -3.17 13.91 4.24
CA ILE A 261 -3.65 12.75 5.02
C ILE A 261 -3.03 12.77 6.41
N SER A 262 -3.87 12.93 7.45
CA SER A 262 -3.43 12.91 8.85
C SER A 262 -2.25 13.85 9.14
N SER A 263 -2.34 15.07 8.61
CA SER A 263 -1.27 16.07 8.65
C SER A 263 -1.65 17.27 9.51
N PRO A 264 -0.68 17.92 10.17
CA PRO A 264 -0.91 19.24 10.76
C PRO A 264 -1.17 20.26 9.65
N THR A 265 -2.04 21.24 9.94
CA THR A 265 -2.33 22.37 9.04
C THR A 265 -1.41 23.57 9.30
N VAL A 266 -0.35 23.36 10.07
CA VAL A 266 0.65 24.35 10.48
C VAL A 266 2.03 23.77 10.24
N ILE A 267 3.02 24.64 10.03
CA ILE A 267 4.42 24.20 9.98
C ILE A 267 4.82 23.73 11.36
N ALA A 268 5.21 22.46 11.47
CA ALA A 268 5.56 21.82 12.73
C ALA A 268 7.06 21.48 12.78
N THR A 269 7.57 21.30 14.00
CA THR A 269 8.96 20.91 14.32
C THR A 269 9.99 22.03 14.15
N ALA A 270 10.10 22.63 12.97
CA ALA A 270 11.06 23.69 12.68
C ALA A 270 10.51 24.65 11.62
N PRO A 271 10.92 25.94 11.64
CA PRO A 271 10.60 26.88 10.57
C PRO A 271 11.04 26.33 9.21
N LEU A 272 10.25 26.60 8.17
CA LEU A 272 10.53 26.12 6.81
C LEU A 272 11.09 27.28 5.96
N PRO A 273 12.37 27.24 5.56
CA PRO A 273 12.94 28.23 4.65
C PRO A 273 12.24 28.22 3.29
N TYR A 274 12.02 29.41 2.72
CA TYR A 274 11.57 29.56 1.33
C TYR A 274 12.10 30.86 0.74
N LYS A 275 12.96 30.77 -0.27
CA LYS A 275 13.63 31.94 -0.89
C LYS A 275 14.29 32.80 0.19
N ASP A 276 14.06 34.12 0.17
CA ASP A 276 14.58 35.06 1.17
C ASP A 276 13.72 35.15 2.46
N SER A 277 12.82 34.19 2.67
CA SER A 277 11.86 34.19 3.79
C SER A 277 11.96 32.92 4.64
N LEU A 278 11.47 33.03 5.88
CA LEU A 278 11.39 31.92 6.82
C LEU A 278 9.94 31.76 7.25
N LEU A 279 9.32 30.65 6.86
CA LEU A 279 7.94 30.35 7.24
C LEU A 279 7.92 29.84 8.70
N PRO A 280 7.21 30.52 9.62
CA PRO A 280 7.32 30.24 11.04
C PRO A 280 6.67 28.90 11.40
N ALA A 281 7.31 28.16 12.32
CA ALA A 281 6.69 27.00 12.94
C ALA A 281 5.67 27.43 14.02
N ALA A 282 4.62 26.64 14.20
CA ALA A 282 3.68 26.80 15.31
C ALA A 282 4.40 26.61 16.65
N GLN A 283 4.07 27.47 17.62
CA GLN A 283 4.54 27.39 19.01
C GLN A 283 3.78 26.36 19.82
#